data_AF-A0A952S3M8-F1
#
_entry.id   AF-A0A952S3M8-F1
#
_cell.length_a   1.000
_cell.length_b   1.000
_cell.length_c   1.000
_cell.angle_alpha   90.00
_cell.angle_beta   90.00
_cell.angle_gamma   90.00
#
_symmetry.space_group_name_H-M   'P 1'
#
loop_
_entity.id
_entity.type
_entity.pdbx_description
1 polymer ?
#
loop_
_entity_poly.entity_id
_entity_poly.type
_entity_poly.pdbx_seq_one_letter_code
_entity_poly.pdbx_strand_id
1 'polypeptide(L)' 'MKHVSQSAKRLGFHIHAAGFVVGMGVITLINLLTGPPYWVLWVLLGWGLGILSHGLCVMFSGSAQRETT' A
#
# COMPACT_ATOMS: atom_id res chain seq x y z
N MET A 1 -9.32 -18.40 -13.50
CA MET A 1 -8.40 -17.55 -12.70
C MET A 1 -7.33 -18.45 -12.11
N LYS A 2 -6.03 -18.13 -12.29
CA LYS A 2 -4.96 -18.94 -11.69
C LYS A 2 -5.01 -18.77 -10.17
N HIS A 3 -5.03 -19.87 -9.41
CA HIS A 3 -4.88 -19.81 -7.95
C HIS A 3 -3.46 -19.32 -7.64
N VAL A 4 -3.35 -18.06 -7.19
CA VAL A 4 -2.08 -17.49 -6.71
C VAL A 4 -1.87 -17.91 -5.26
N SER A 5 -0.65 -18.33 -4.92
CA SER A 5 -0.30 -18.74 -3.57
C SER A 5 -0.39 -17.58 -2.59
N GLN A 6 -0.56 -17.88 -1.30
CA GLN A 6 -0.58 -16.86 -0.25
C GLN A 6 0.76 -16.09 -0.16
N SER A 7 1.88 -16.73 -0.48
CA SER A 7 3.19 -16.06 -0.58
C SER A 7 3.23 -15.04 -1.73
N ALA A 8 2.65 -15.37 -2.88
CA ALA A 8 2.56 -14.45 -4.01
C ALA A 8 1.69 -13.22 -3.68
N LYS A 9 0.58 -13.39 -2.95
CA LYS A 9 -0.26 -12.27 -2.48
C LYS A 9 0.50 -11.33 -1.54
N ARG A 10 1.27 -11.89 -0.59
CA ARG A 10 2.11 -11.10 0.34
C ARG A 10 3.25 -10.36 -0.37
N LEU A 11 3.83 -10.98 -1.41
CA LEU A 11 4.85 -10.34 -2.25
C LEU A 11 4.26 -9.18 -3.05
N GLY A 12 3.07 -9.36 -3.64
CA GLY A 12 2.36 -8.30 -4.33
C GLY A 12 2.08 -7.08 -3.44
N PHE A 13 1.66 -7.33 -2.19
CA PHE A 13 1.50 -6.27 -1.19
C PHE A 13 2.81 -5.54 -0.89
N HIS A 14 3.93 -6.27 -0.68
CA HIS A 14 5.22 -5.66 -0.41
C HIS A 14 5.71 -4.77 -1.55
N ILE A 15 5.55 -5.22 -2.81
CA ILE A 15 5.92 -4.42 -3.98
C ILE A 15 5.09 -3.14 -4.02
N HIS A 16 3.78 -3.24 -3.78
CA HIS A 16 2.89 -2.07 -3.76
C HIS A 16 3.24 -1.10 -2.62
N ALA A 17 3.51 -1.62 -1.42
CA ALA A 17 3.93 -0.83 -0.26
C ALA A 17 5.29 -0.15 -0.48
N ALA A 18 6.27 -0.84 -1.08
CA ALA A 18 7.57 -0.27 -1.42
C ALA A 18 7.43 0.86 -2.44
N GLY A 19 6.61 0.65 -3.48
CA GLY A 19 6.29 1.69 -4.47
C GLY A 19 5.63 2.90 -3.85
N PHE A 20 4.70 2.69 -2.90
CA PHE A 20 4.08 3.77 -2.14
C PHE A 20 5.11 4.59 -1.34
N VAL A 21 6.01 3.94 -0.59
CA VAL A 21 7.04 4.63 0.20
C VAL A 21 7.96 5.47 -0.69
N VAL A 22 8.45 4.89 -1.79
CA VAL A 22 9.33 5.59 -2.73
C VAL A 22 8.60 6.76 -3.39
N GLY A 23 7.39 6.53 -3.89
CA GLY A 23 6.57 7.56 -4.54
C GLY A 23 6.22 8.71 -3.60
N MET A 24 5.82 8.40 -2.36
CA MET A 24 5.56 9.41 -1.33
C MET A 24 6.82 10.19 -0.96
N GLY A 25 7.99 9.54 -0.88
CA GLY A 25 9.26 10.23 -0.66
C GLY A 25 9.57 11.26 -1.75
N VAL A 26 9.40 10.88 -3.02
CA VAL A 26 9.61 11.77 -4.17
C VAL A 26 8.61 12.93 -4.15
N ILE A 27 7.32 12.67 -3.97
CA ILE A 27 6.29 13.73 -3.92
C ILE A 27 6.53 14.67 -2.74
N THR A 28 6.90 14.14 -1.57
CA THR A 28 7.24 14.94 -0.40
C THR A 28 8.41 15.86 -0.69
N LEU A 29 9.49 15.33 -1.28
CA LEU A 29 10.65 16.13 -1.65
C LEU A 29 10.28 17.24 -2.64
N ILE A 30 9.53 16.91 -3.70
CA ILE A 30 9.06 17.90 -4.69
C ILE A 30 8.24 18.99 -4.01
N ASN A 31 7.33 18.63 -3.11
CA ASN A 31 6.45 19.59 -2.46
C ASN A 31 7.20 20.52 -1.51
N LEU A 32 8.18 19.99 -0.77
CA LEU A 32 9.07 20.79 0.07
C LEU A 32 9.92 21.76 -0.77
N LEU A 33 10.42 21.33 -1.93
CA LEU A 33 11.20 22.15 -2.84
C LEU A 33 10.36 23.22 -3.57
N THR A 34 9.10 22.92 -3.87
CA THR A 34 8.16 23.85 -4.52
C THR A 34 7.67 24.93 -3.55
N GLY A 35 7.63 24.63 -2.26
CA GLY A 35 7.14 25.54 -1.23
C GLY A 35 5.61 25.53 -1.09
N PRO A 36 5.06 26.40 -0.22
CA PRO A 36 3.64 26.36 0.14
C PRO A 36 2.70 26.57 -1.04
N PRO A 37 1.50 25.94 -1.04
CA PRO A 37 0.94 25.11 0.03
C PRO A 37 1.35 23.62 -0.05
N TYR A 38 1.59 23.00 1.11
CA TYR A 38 2.00 21.59 1.20
C TYR A 38 0.83 20.61 1.00
N TRP A 39 0.47 20.39 -0.27
CA TRP A 39 -0.60 19.46 -0.67
C TRP A 39 -0.26 17.97 -0.49
N VAL A 40 0.98 17.63 -0.09
CA VAL A 40 1.45 16.24 0.10
C VAL A 40 0.67 15.52 1.20
N LEU A 41 0.13 16.26 2.17
CA LEU A 41 -0.75 15.73 3.22
C LEU A 41 -2.00 15.08 2.61
N TRP A 42 -2.60 15.70 1.58
CA TRP A 42 -3.78 15.13 0.91
C TRP A 42 -3.44 13.86 0.14
N VAL A 43 -2.27 13.81 -0.50
CA VAL A 43 -1.78 12.61 -1.20
C VAL A 43 -1.55 11.48 -0.20
N LEU A 44 -0.90 11.78 0.93
CA LEU A 44 -0.64 10.81 1.98
C LEU A 44 -1.93 10.24 2.56
N LEU A 45 -2.94 11.09 2.81
CA LEU A 45 -4.23 10.65 3.32
C LEU A 45 -5.00 9.80 2.30
N GLY A 46 -5.08 10.26 1.04
CA GLY A 46 -5.81 9.55 0.00
C GLY A 46 -5.17 8.21 -0.37
N TRP A 47 -3.87 8.22 -0.68
CA TRP A 47 -3.17 7.01 -1.10
C TRP A 47 -2.84 6.08 0.08
N GLY A 48 -2.60 6.64 1.27
CA GLY A 48 -2.38 5.86 2.49
C GLY A 48 -3.57 4.98 2.85
N LEU A 49 -4.80 5.46 2.60
CA LEU A 49 -6.01 4.66 2.79
C LEU A 49 -6.03 3.42 1.87
N GLY A 50 -5.56 3.55 0.62
CA GLY A 50 -5.45 2.44 -0.32
C GLY A 50 -4.50 1.34 0.16
N ILE A 51 -3.35 1.72 0.73
CA ILE A 51 -2.40 0.76 1.33
C ILE A 51 -3.00 0.07 2.56
N LEU A 52 -3.70 0.82 3.42
CA LEU A 52 -4.42 0.25 4.56
C LEU A 52 -5.45 -0.79 4.10
N SER A 53 -6.31 -0.44 3.14
CA SER A 53 -7.30 -1.37 2.58
C SER A 53 -6.64 -2.61 1.96
N HIS A 54 -5.52 -2.44 1.25
CA HIS A 54 -4.80 -3.56 0.63
C HIS A 54 -4.18 -4.50 1.68
N GLY A 55 -3.59 -3.94 2.75
CA GLY A 55 -3.02 -4.70 3.86
C GLY A 55 -4.07 -5.50 4.60
N LEU A 56 -5.23 -4.89 4.88
CA LEU A 56 -6.38 -5.59 5.47
C LEU A 56 -6.86 -6.73 4.58
N CYS A 57 -7.00 -6.52 3.27
CA CYS A 57 -7.42 -7.56 2.33
C CYS A 57 -6.47 -8.77 2.34
N VAL A 58 -5.16 -8.55 2.37
CA VAL A 58 -4.15 -9.62 2.40
C VAL A 58 -4.15 -10.35 3.74
N MET A 59 -4.36 -9.63 4.85
CA MET A 59 -4.44 -10.19 6.19
C MET A 59 -5.69 -11.06 6.36
N PHE A 60 -6.86 -10.54 6.00
CA PHE A 60 -8.13 -11.28 6.11
C PHE A 60 -8.26 -12.42 5.10
N SER A 61 -7.66 -12.30 3.91
CA SER A 61 -7.55 -13.44 2.97
C SER A 61 -6.67 -14.57 3.51
N GLY A 62 -5.83 -14.32 4.51
CA GLY A 62 -5.03 -15.34 5.19
C GLY A 62 -5.77 -16.01 6.36
N SER A 63 -6.60 -15.28 7.10
CA SER A 63 -7.35 -15.82 8.24
C SER A 63 -8.48 -16.75 7.82
N ALA A 64 -9.18 -16.44 6.72
CA ALA A 64 -10.27 -17.28 6.20
C ALA A 64 -9.81 -18.68 5.72
N GLN A 65 -8.53 -18.84 5.39
CA GLN A 65 -7.99 -20.13 4.92
C GLN A 65 -7.54 -21.05 6.08
N ARG A 66 -7.51 -20.53 7.32
CA ARG A 66 -6.99 -21.25 8.50
C ARG A 66 -8.07 -22.01 9.28
N GLU A 67 -9.33 -21.81 8.91
CA GLU A 67 -10.50 -22.39 9.58
C GLU A 67 -11.05 -23.64 8.87
N THR A 68 -10.51 -23.99 7.70
CA THR A 68 -10.96 -25.12 6.87
C THR A 68 -9.96 -26.29 6.79
N THR A 69 -8.95 -26.34 7.67
CA THR A 69 -7.99 -27.44 7.83
C THR A 69 -8.02 -27.96 9.25
#